data_AF-A0A9E3X1N4-F1
#
_entry.id   AF-A0A9E3X1N4-F1
#
_cell.length_a   1.000
_cell.length_b   1.000
_cell.length_c   1.000
_cell.angle_alpha   90.00
_cell.angle_beta   90.00
_cell.angle_gamma   90.00
#
_symmetry.space_group_name_H-M   'P 1'
#
loop_
_entity.id
_entity.type
_entity.pdbx_description
1 polymer ?
#
loop_
_entity_poly.entity_id
_entity_poly.type
_entity_poly.pdbx_seq_one_letter_code
_entity_poly.pdbx_strand_id
1 'polypeptide(L)'
;MQEVVCFNCGRIVDISPDAELCSVCGENLRELLHPAYISTYFYDRAAEMAANDELLQALREIDRGLTYHDSSELRLLGAILSQRIGDFEQMRNHVAAVPVNDVLRSEAEWLLRSHQTRQRAQRTGAKTPAERSPSLAEIDPLPPLPLVTQNSALTTNPSPPVEQQVASTETNSSVLYLGVGLLALVMAGVLVLNTFYPAYLSWLPLFGNSTLNDSVSESQTTGPAETVRQSDTVTAGSDRSTGGDSGTGNNPVLQPTPTATVDVLVPPDVVVGPLDPLANSTPNELRFSLDLYEMTTYLTEQNRPDLAALDVSASSQEGTILLKGIVPSFQARQDLLTLMEQAPGVTRVSGADLLIRLPPTYTVQAGDTLWAISAKFYGEYKREELLEANQGVLTSPDALRVGMELTLPTLNE
;
A
#
# COMPACT_ATOMS: atom_id res chain seq x y z
N MET A 1 3.69 6.37 -19.95
CA MET A 1 3.65 5.77 -21.30
C MET A 1 4.73 4.72 -21.36
N GLN A 2 4.48 3.61 -22.09
CA GLN A 2 5.41 2.49 -22.23
C GLN A 2 5.89 2.39 -23.67
N GLU A 3 7.22 2.35 -23.86
CA GLU A 3 7.84 2.18 -25.16
C GLU A 3 7.79 0.71 -25.59
N VAL A 4 7.27 0.44 -26.78
CA VAL A 4 7.19 -0.91 -27.37
C VAL A 4 7.53 -0.91 -28.85
N VAL A 5 7.94 -2.05 -29.38
CA VAL A 5 8.12 -2.24 -30.83
C VAL A 5 6.83 -2.80 -31.41
N CYS A 6 6.23 -2.09 -32.37
CA CYS A 6 5.06 -2.57 -33.10
C CYS A 6 5.42 -3.80 -33.95
N PHE A 7 4.76 -4.94 -33.73
CA PHE A 7 5.03 -6.17 -34.48
C PHE A 7 4.63 -6.10 -35.96
N ASN A 8 3.75 -5.17 -36.34
CA ASN A 8 3.27 -5.01 -37.72
C ASN A 8 4.20 -4.09 -38.54
N CYS A 9 4.53 -2.89 -38.06
CA CYS A 9 5.34 -1.92 -38.81
C CYS A 9 6.82 -1.83 -38.38
N GLY A 10 7.22 -2.54 -37.30
CA GLY A 10 8.60 -2.58 -36.79
C GLY A 10 9.09 -1.27 -36.15
N ARG A 11 8.24 -0.25 -36.01
CA ARG A 11 8.61 1.01 -35.39
C ARG A 11 8.44 0.96 -33.88
N ILE A 12 9.30 1.70 -33.19
CA ILE A 12 9.18 1.96 -31.77
C ILE A 12 8.11 3.03 -31.56
N VAL A 13 7.13 2.74 -30.70
CA VAL A 13 6.00 3.61 -30.39
C VAL A 13 5.70 3.59 -28.90
N ASP A 14 5.18 4.70 -28.38
CA ASP A 14 4.70 4.79 -27.01
C ASP A 14 3.22 4.42 -26.95
N ILE A 15 2.88 3.51 -26.03
CA ILE A 15 1.51 3.07 -25.79
C ILE A 15 1.11 3.23 -24.32
N SER A 16 -0.19 3.26 -24.07
CA SER A 16 -0.78 3.28 -22.72
C SER A 16 -2.19 2.69 -22.74
N PRO A 17 -2.82 2.43 -21.60
CA PRO A 17 -4.23 2.00 -21.58
C PRO A 17 -5.22 3.00 -22.20
N ASP A 18 -4.86 4.29 -22.33
CA ASP A 18 -5.64 5.30 -23.06
C ASP A 18 -5.28 5.36 -24.56
N ALA A 19 -4.14 4.81 -24.96
CA ALA A 19 -3.60 4.84 -26.32
C ALA A 19 -2.97 3.48 -26.66
N GLU A 20 -3.82 2.49 -26.94
CA GLU A 20 -3.41 1.11 -27.20
C GLU A 20 -3.00 0.86 -28.64
N LEU A 21 -3.34 1.77 -29.55
CA LEU A 21 -3.10 1.62 -30.98
C LEU A 21 -1.73 2.18 -31.36
N CYS A 22 -1.06 1.51 -32.29
CA CYS A 22 0.14 2.03 -32.92
C CYS A 22 -0.15 3.36 -33.60
N SER A 23 0.57 4.41 -33.23
CA SER A 23 0.44 5.75 -33.80
C SER A 23 0.77 5.84 -35.30
N VAL A 24 1.45 4.82 -35.85
CA VAL A 24 1.91 4.81 -37.25
C VAL A 24 1.00 3.97 -38.15
N CYS A 25 0.68 2.73 -37.74
CA CYS A 25 -0.07 1.79 -38.59
C CYS A 25 -1.45 1.41 -38.02
N GLY A 26 -1.82 1.89 -36.83
CA GLY A 26 -3.14 1.61 -36.22
C GLY A 26 -3.30 0.21 -35.61
N GLU A 27 -2.24 -0.59 -35.56
CA GLU A 27 -2.27 -1.94 -34.97
C GLU A 27 -2.62 -1.90 -33.48
N ASN A 28 -3.39 -2.88 -32.97
CA ASN A 28 -3.66 -2.97 -31.55
C ASN A 28 -2.46 -3.59 -30.82
N LEU A 29 -1.88 -2.83 -29.88
CA LEU A 29 -0.70 -3.21 -29.12
C LEU A 29 -1.00 -3.44 -27.64
N ARG A 30 -2.28 -3.60 -27.25
CA ARG A 30 -2.71 -3.76 -25.87
C ARG A 30 -1.98 -4.89 -25.15
N GLU A 31 -1.79 -6.02 -25.82
CA GLU A 31 -1.13 -7.21 -25.25
C GLU A 31 0.36 -6.98 -24.94
N LEU A 32 0.96 -5.91 -25.48
CA LEU A 32 2.35 -5.54 -25.19
C LEU A 32 2.49 -4.69 -23.93
N LEU A 33 1.39 -4.24 -23.31
CA LEU A 33 1.43 -3.51 -22.05
C LEU A 33 1.87 -4.44 -20.91
N HIS A 34 2.93 -4.07 -20.20
CA HIS A 34 3.48 -4.89 -19.14
C HIS A 34 2.56 -4.87 -17.91
N PRO A 35 2.29 -6.01 -17.24
CA PRO A 35 1.40 -6.08 -16.07
C PRO A 35 1.75 -5.08 -14.95
N ALA A 36 3.03 -4.93 -14.63
CA ALA A 36 3.49 -3.95 -13.64
C ALA A 36 3.18 -2.50 -14.05
N TYR A 37 3.36 -2.16 -15.33
CA TYR A 37 3.04 -0.82 -15.85
C TYR A 37 1.54 -0.56 -15.79
N ILE A 38 0.71 -1.56 -16.12
CA ILE A 38 -0.76 -1.47 -16.01
C ILE A 38 -1.16 -1.16 -14.56
N SER A 39 -0.68 -1.94 -13.59
CA SER A 39 -1.01 -1.74 -12.17
C SER A 39 -0.66 -0.33 -11.70
N THR A 40 0.57 0.13 -11.95
CA THR A 40 1.01 1.48 -11.55
C THR A 40 0.19 2.57 -12.23
N TYR A 41 -0.03 2.46 -13.54
CA TYR A 41 -0.80 3.43 -14.30
C TYR A 41 -2.22 3.64 -13.74
N PHE A 42 -2.94 2.55 -13.49
CA PHE A 42 -4.31 2.62 -12.97
C PHE A 42 -4.34 3.04 -11.49
N TYR A 43 -3.37 2.61 -10.69
CA TYR A 43 -3.26 3.01 -9.29
C TYR A 43 -3.06 4.52 -9.17
N ASP A 44 -2.06 5.08 -9.84
CA ASP A 44 -1.70 6.50 -9.75
C ASP A 44 -2.86 7.39 -10.19
N ARG A 45 -3.51 7.04 -11.31
CA ARG A 45 -4.63 7.82 -11.85
C ARG A 45 -5.85 7.76 -10.94
N ALA A 46 -6.18 6.59 -10.39
CA ALA A 46 -7.28 6.47 -9.44
C ALA A 46 -6.99 7.19 -8.13
N ALA A 47 -5.74 7.16 -7.65
CA ALA A 47 -5.31 7.90 -6.46
C ALA A 47 -5.43 9.42 -6.66
N GLU A 48 -5.05 9.93 -7.83
CA GLU A 48 -5.21 11.34 -8.19
C GLU A 48 -6.69 11.75 -8.23
N MET A 49 -7.56 10.97 -8.88
CA MET A 49 -9.01 11.21 -8.86
C MET A 49 -9.57 11.19 -7.44
N ALA A 50 -9.15 10.24 -6.61
CA ALA A 50 -9.59 10.15 -5.22
C ALA A 50 -9.11 11.33 -4.36
N ALA A 51 -7.91 11.86 -4.63
CA ALA A 51 -7.39 13.06 -3.99
C ALA A 51 -8.23 14.31 -4.34
N ASN A 52 -8.81 14.34 -5.54
CA ASN A 52 -9.76 15.36 -5.98
C ASN A 52 -11.21 15.11 -5.52
N ASP A 53 -11.43 14.16 -4.60
CA ASP A 53 -12.74 13.71 -4.08
C ASP A 53 -13.68 13.10 -5.15
N GLU A 54 -13.12 12.71 -6.30
CA GLU A 54 -13.85 12.09 -7.41
C GLU A 54 -13.95 10.56 -7.22
N LEU A 55 -14.47 10.11 -6.08
CA LEU A 55 -14.38 8.71 -5.65
C LEU A 55 -15.05 7.72 -6.62
N LEU A 56 -16.19 8.08 -7.19
CA LEU A 56 -16.87 7.24 -8.18
C LEU A 56 -16.09 7.12 -9.48
N GLN A 57 -15.35 8.17 -9.88
CA GLN A 57 -14.50 8.12 -11.07
C GLN A 57 -13.28 7.25 -10.82
N ALA A 58 -12.63 7.45 -9.67
CA ALA A 58 -11.50 6.64 -9.22
C ALA A 58 -11.86 5.15 -9.21
N LEU A 59 -13.01 4.78 -8.64
CA LEU A 59 -13.46 3.39 -8.59
C LEU A 59 -13.72 2.79 -9.98
N ARG A 60 -14.34 3.55 -10.90
CA ARG A 60 -14.49 3.11 -12.30
C ARG A 60 -13.16 2.89 -12.99
N GLU A 61 -12.16 3.73 -12.70
CA GLU A 61 -10.82 3.58 -13.25
C GLU A 61 -10.12 2.34 -12.69
N ILE A 62 -10.33 2.00 -11.41
CA ILE A 62 -9.89 0.72 -10.84
C ILE A 62 -10.57 -0.46 -11.53
N ASP A 63 -11.89 -0.43 -11.69
CA ASP A 63 -12.64 -1.50 -12.36
C ASP A 63 -12.16 -1.71 -13.79
N ARG A 64 -11.90 -0.61 -14.52
CA ARG A 64 -11.27 -0.64 -15.84
C ARG A 64 -9.89 -1.30 -15.77
N GLY A 65 -9.03 -0.91 -14.83
CA GLY A 65 -7.69 -1.49 -14.66
C GLY A 65 -7.70 -2.99 -14.39
N LEU A 66 -8.65 -3.46 -13.56
CA LEU A 66 -8.84 -4.88 -13.28
C LEU A 66 -9.26 -5.70 -14.52
N THR A 67 -9.78 -5.06 -15.58
CA THR A 67 -10.01 -5.73 -16.87
C THR A 67 -8.74 -5.94 -17.70
N TYR A 68 -7.65 -5.22 -17.39
CA TYR A 68 -6.35 -5.41 -18.04
C TYR A 68 -5.50 -6.41 -17.27
N HIS A 69 -5.37 -6.18 -15.97
CA HIS A 69 -4.57 -7.03 -15.11
C HIS A 69 -5.19 -7.07 -13.72
N ASP A 70 -5.48 -8.28 -13.28
CA ASP A 70 -5.98 -8.52 -11.94
C ASP A 70 -4.82 -8.43 -10.93
N SER A 71 -4.73 -7.30 -10.21
CA SER A 71 -3.69 -7.07 -9.21
C SER A 71 -4.27 -6.84 -7.81
N SER A 72 -3.57 -7.38 -6.80
CA SER A 72 -3.95 -7.25 -5.39
C SER A 72 -3.94 -5.79 -4.91
N GLU A 73 -3.02 -4.97 -5.44
CA GLU A 73 -2.91 -3.54 -5.16
C GLU A 73 -4.15 -2.78 -5.63
N LEU A 74 -4.57 -3.00 -6.88
CA LEU A 74 -5.78 -2.38 -7.43
C LEU A 74 -7.03 -2.85 -6.69
N ARG A 75 -7.09 -4.13 -6.29
CA ARG A 75 -8.19 -4.65 -5.47
C ARG A 75 -8.26 -3.99 -4.10
N LEU A 76 -7.12 -3.82 -3.41
CA LEU A 76 -7.08 -3.17 -2.11
C LEU A 76 -7.49 -1.70 -2.21
N LEU A 77 -7.02 -0.97 -3.22
CA LEU A 77 -7.44 0.40 -3.48
C LEU A 77 -8.94 0.49 -3.79
N GLY A 78 -9.47 -0.40 -4.64
CA GLY A 78 -10.90 -0.52 -4.92
C GLY A 78 -11.73 -0.77 -3.66
N ALA A 79 -11.25 -1.61 -2.74
CA ALA A 79 -11.89 -1.85 -1.45
C ALA A 79 -11.93 -0.57 -0.58
N ILE A 80 -10.81 0.14 -0.48
CA ILE A 80 -10.71 1.40 0.28
C ILE A 80 -11.66 2.46 -0.29
N LEU A 81 -11.70 2.63 -1.62
CA LEU A 81 -12.58 3.57 -2.29
C LEU A 81 -14.06 3.22 -2.07
N SER A 82 -14.42 1.95 -2.24
CA SER A 82 -15.78 1.45 -1.98
C SER A 82 -16.22 1.72 -0.53
N GLN A 83 -15.31 1.56 0.44
CA GLN A 83 -15.57 1.90 1.83
C GLN A 83 -15.83 3.41 2.03
N ARG A 84 -15.09 4.30 1.35
CA ARG A 84 -15.32 5.76 1.45
C ARG A 84 -16.66 6.17 0.82
N ILE A 85 -17.06 5.51 -0.26
CA ILE A 85 -18.35 5.73 -0.92
C ILE A 85 -19.52 5.19 -0.06
N GLY A 86 -19.26 4.19 0.78
CA GLY A 86 -20.27 3.50 1.57
C GLY A 86 -20.85 2.25 0.89
N ASP A 87 -20.28 1.84 -0.25
CA ASP A 87 -20.61 0.56 -0.88
C ASP A 87 -19.81 -0.57 -0.21
N PHE A 88 -20.35 -1.05 0.90
CA PHE A 88 -19.71 -2.11 1.66
C PHE A 88 -19.80 -3.48 0.98
N GLU A 89 -20.69 -3.68 0.00
CA GLU A 89 -20.78 -4.94 -0.75
C GLU A 89 -19.62 -5.04 -1.72
N GLN A 90 -19.42 -3.99 -2.53
CA GLN A 90 -18.29 -3.91 -3.44
C GLN A 90 -16.95 -3.97 -2.69
N MET A 91 -16.84 -3.29 -1.56
CA MET A 91 -15.68 -3.41 -0.66
C MET A 91 -15.39 -4.87 -0.28
N ARG A 92 -16.40 -5.65 0.11
CA ARG A 92 -16.23 -7.08 0.45
C ARG A 92 -15.82 -7.90 -0.76
N ASN A 93 -16.38 -7.62 -1.93
CA ASN A 93 -16.07 -8.33 -3.16
C ASN A 93 -14.60 -8.12 -3.57
N HIS A 94 -14.10 -6.89 -3.49
CA HIS A 94 -12.68 -6.61 -3.74
C HIS A 94 -11.76 -7.33 -2.74
N VAL A 95 -12.06 -7.26 -1.43
CA VAL A 95 -11.27 -7.95 -0.40
C VAL A 95 -11.25 -9.46 -0.64
N ALA A 96 -12.41 -10.07 -0.92
CA ALA A 96 -12.50 -11.51 -1.14
C ALA A 96 -11.63 -11.97 -2.33
N ALA A 97 -11.54 -11.14 -3.36
CA ALA A 97 -10.83 -11.47 -4.59
C ALA A 97 -9.30 -11.27 -4.52
N VAL A 98 -8.77 -10.60 -3.49
CA VAL A 98 -7.32 -10.64 -3.20
C VAL A 98 -6.91 -12.11 -2.97
N PRO A 99 -5.76 -12.63 -3.43
CA PRO A 99 -5.36 -14.02 -3.15
C PRO A 99 -5.04 -14.25 -1.67
N VAL A 100 -5.22 -15.49 -1.17
CA VAL A 100 -4.93 -15.83 0.24
C VAL A 100 -3.44 -15.71 0.58
N ASN A 101 -2.57 -16.06 -0.37
CA ASN A 101 -1.12 -16.06 -0.17
C ASN A 101 -0.46 -14.72 -0.53
N ASP A 102 -1.26 -13.68 -0.80
CA ASP A 102 -0.75 -12.36 -1.18
C ASP A 102 -0.33 -11.57 0.07
N VAL A 103 0.73 -10.78 -0.07
CA VAL A 103 1.23 -9.89 1.00
C VAL A 103 0.13 -8.94 1.47
N LEU A 104 -0.70 -8.43 0.54
CA LEU A 104 -1.76 -7.45 0.82
C LEU A 104 -3.04 -8.07 1.38
N ARG A 105 -3.09 -9.39 1.54
CA ARG A 105 -4.28 -10.06 2.08
C ARG A 105 -4.59 -9.58 3.49
N SER A 106 -3.57 -9.37 4.31
CA SER A 106 -3.74 -9.01 5.72
C SER A 106 -4.39 -7.63 5.89
N GLU A 107 -4.00 -6.69 5.04
CA GLU A 107 -4.51 -5.32 4.95
C GLU A 107 -5.97 -5.33 4.47
N ALA A 108 -6.27 -6.15 3.46
CA ALA A 108 -7.62 -6.32 2.94
C ALA A 108 -8.56 -6.89 4.01
N GLU A 109 -8.13 -7.89 4.77
CA GLU A 109 -8.94 -8.46 5.87
C GLU A 109 -9.09 -7.51 7.05
N TRP A 110 -8.04 -6.74 7.38
CA TRP A 110 -8.12 -5.70 8.41
C TRP A 110 -9.25 -4.72 8.10
N LEU A 111 -9.42 -4.34 6.82
CA LEU A 111 -10.46 -3.44 6.37
C LEU A 111 -11.87 -4.00 6.67
N LEU A 112 -12.08 -5.31 6.49
CA LEU A 112 -13.31 -6.01 6.89
C LEU A 112 -13.52 -5.99 8.41
N ARG A 113 -12.50 -6.36 9.18
CA ARG A 113 -12.59 -6.43 10.66
C ARG A 113 -12.85 -5.05 11.27
N SER A 114 -12.19 -4.02 10.76
CA SER A 114 -12.37 -2.62 11.17
C SER A 114 -13.80 -2.15 10.91
N HIS A 115 -14.34 -2.45 9.72
CA HIS A 115 -15.74 -2.16 9.39
C HIS A 115 -16.74 -2.88 10.32
N GLN A 116 -16.58 -4.20 10.53
CA GLN A 116 -17.46 -4.97 11.42
C GLN A 116 -17.43 -4.45 12.86
N THR A 117 -16.27 -4.05 13.37
CA THR A 117 -16.10 -3.50 14.72
C THR A 117 -16.88 -2.19 14.87
N ARG A 118 -16.79 -1.28 13.89
CA ARG A 118 -17.56 -0.03 13.89
C ARG A 118 -19.07 -0.29 13.87
N GLN A 119 -19.53 -1.25 13.06
CA GLN A 119 -20.96 -1.62 13.03
C GLN A 119 -21.46 -2.18 14.36
N ARG A 120 -20.65 -3.01 15.04
CA ARG A 120 -20.98 -3.53 16.37
C ARG A 120 -21.07 -2.41 17.39
N ALA A 121 -20.10 -1.50 17.40
CA ALA A 121 -20.08 -0.34 18.30
C ALA A 121 -21.31 0.56 18.10
N GLN A 122 -21.73 0.79 16.86
CA GLN A 122 -22.96 1.53 16.55
C GLN A 122 -24.21 0.80 17.07
N ARG A 123 -24.30 -0.52 16.90
CA ARG A 123 -25.43 -1.32 17.41
C ARG A 123 -25.49 -1.37 18.93
N THR A 124 -24.34 -1.43 19.62
CA THR A 124 -24.28 -1.40 21.09
C THR A 124 -24.55 -0.01 21.65
N GLY A 125 -24.07 1.05 20.98
CA GLY A 125 -24.35 2.44 21.36
C GLY A 125 -25.80 2.85 21.08
N ALA A 126 -26.44 2.25 20.08
CA ALA A 126 -27.86 2.44 19.78
C ALA A 126 -28.79 1.69 20.77
N LYS A 127 -28.26 0.76 21.58
CA LYS A 127 -29.00 0.23 22.73
C LYS A 127 -28.90 1.22 23.88
N THR A 128 -29.84 2.15 23.96
CA THR A 128 -30.08 2.99 25.14
C THR A 128 -30.19 2.10 26.40
N PRO A 129 -29.67 2.50 27.58
CA PRO A 129 -29.84 1.78 28.83
C PRO A 129 -31.30 1.84 29.32
N ALA A 130 -32.19 1.10 28.67
CA ALA A 130 -33.51 0.81 29.21
C ALA A 130 -33.53 -0.68 29.56
N GLU A 131 -33.78 -0.94 30.85
CA GLU A 131 -34.02 -2.26 31.45
C GLU A 131 -32.81 -3.19 31.60
N ARG A 132 -31.92 -2.84 32.54
CA ARG A 132 -31.24 -3.86 33.34
C ARG A 132 -31.49 -3.58 34.82
N SER A 133 -32.64 -4.04 35.32
CA SER A 133 -32.92 -4.13 36.75
C SER A 133 -31.87 -5.03 37.41
N PRO A 134 -31.17 -4.58 38.47
CA PRO A 134 -30.33 -5.46 39.25
C PRO A 134 -31.21 -6.17 40.29
N SER A 135 -31.46 -7.46 40.11
CA SER A 135 -32.01 -8.31 41.17
C SER A 135 -30.88 -8.78 42.09
N LEU A 136 -31.02 -8.42 43.37
CA LEU A 136 -30.43 -8.95 44.60
C LEU A 136 -29.28 -9.97 44.46
N ALA A 137 -28.11 -9.58 44.98
CA ALA A 137 -27.21 -10.51 45.65
C ALA A 137 -26.66 -9.85 46.92
N GLU A 138 -27.15 -10.37 48.03
CA GLU A 138 -26.81 -10.13 49.43
C GLU A 138 -25.38 -10.58 49.75
N ILE A 139 -24.52 -9.69 50.27
CA ILE A 139 -23.36 -10.05 51.11
C ILE A 139 -23.16 -8.95 52.16
N ASP A 140 -23.16 -9.38 53.43
CA ASP A 140 -23.04 -8.63 54.68
C ASP A 140 -21.72 -7.82 54.90
N PRO A 141 -21.65 -6.91 55.90
CA PRO A 141 -20.58 -5.91 56.03
C PRO A 141 -19.56 -6.11 57.19
N LEU A 142 -18.43 -5.37 57.07
CA LEU A 142 -17.41 -4.92 58.07
C LEU A 142 -16.26 -5.88 58.46
N PRO A 143 -15.05 -5.40 58.90
CA PRO A 143 -14.73 -4.09 59.52
C PRO A 143 -13.46 -3.33 59.00
N PRO A 144 -13.17 -2.09 59.51
CA PRO A 144 -12.09 -1.23 59.02
C PRO A 144 -10.88 -1.12 59.98
N LEU A 145 -9.66 -0.89 59.47
CA LEU A 145 -8.47 -0.39 60.21
C LEU A 145 -7.41 0.15 59.21
N PRO A 146 -6.41 0.98 59.62
CA PRO A 146 -6.47 2.20 60.40
C PRO A 146 -5.75 3.40 59.72
N LEU A 147 -5.99 4.62 60.22
CA LEU A 147 -5.23 5.83 59.89
C LEU A 147 -3.76 5.70 60.33
N VAL A 148 -2.82 6.04 59.44
CA VAL A 148 -1.51 6.55 59.83
C VAL A 148 -1.28 7.90 59.16
N THR A 149 -1.29 8.93 59.97
CA THR A 149 -0.82 10.28 59.70
C THR A 149 0.70 10.32 59.78
N GLN A 150 1.35 11.00 58.83
CA GLN A 150 2.49 11.88 59.13
C GLN A 150 2.71 12.88 57.99
N ASN A 151 2.46 14.14 58.30
CA ASN A 151 2.84 15.29 57.50
C ASN A 151 4.34 15.54 57.65
N SER A 152 5.01 15.93 56.57
CA SER A 152 6.12 16.87 56.65
C SER A 152 6.04 17.81 55.46
N ALA A 153 6.22 19.08 55.78
CA ALA A 153 5.71 20.21 55.06
C ALA A 153 6.84 21.00 54.39
N LEU A 154 6.44 21.79 53.39
CA LEU A 154 7.08 23.02 52.89
C LEU A 154 8.46 22.92 52.21
N THR A 155 8.47 23.22 50.91
CA THR A 155 9.08 24.48 50.46
C THR A 155 8.26 25.06 49.31
N THR A 156 7.93 26.33 49.47
CA THR A 156 7.12 27.20 48.63
C THR A 156 7.97 27.91 47.58
N ASN A 157 7.49 28.04 46.33
CA ASN A 157 7.21 29.36 45.74
C ASN A 157 6.38 29.25 44.44
N PRO A 158 5.56 30.28 44.12
CA PRO A 158 4.44 30.18 43.20
C PRO A 158 4.77 30.72 41.79
N SER A 159 3.98 30.29 40.80
CA SER A 159 3.78 31.00 39.54
C SER A 159 2.30 30.87 39.13
N PRO A 160 1.70 31.91 38.53
CA PRO A 160 0.27 32.20 38.60
C PRO A 160 -0.60 31.37 37.63
N PRO A 161 -1.93 31.32 37.86
CA PRO A 161 -2.84 30.54 37.03
C PRO A 161 -3.09 31.24 35.69
N VAL A 162 -2.95 30.49 34.60
CA VAL A 162 -3.45 30.90 33.28
C VAL A 162 -4.94 30.57 33.25
N GLU A 163 -5.73 31.64 33.26
CA GLU A 163 -7.18 31.65 33.12
C GLU A 163 -7.53 31.29 31.66
N GLN A 164 -7.99 30.06 31.42
CA GLN A 164 -8.56 29.66 30.14
C GLN A 164 -9.97 30.25 30.03
N GLN A 165 -10.09 31.38 29.33
CA GLN A 165 -11.38 31.87 28.86
C GLN A 165 -11.89 30.99 27.73
N VAL A 166 -12.91 30.19 28.04
CA VAL A 166 -13.77 29.53 27.05
C VAL A 166 -14.65 30.61 26.43
N ALA A 167 -14.28 31.08 25.24
CA ALA A 167 -15.12 31.94 24.42
C ALA A 167 -16.27 31.09 23.85
N SER A 168 -17.45 31.21 24.45
CA SER A 168 -18.71 30.75 23.85
C SER A 168 -19.03 31.63 22.64
N THR A 169 -18.89 31.09 21.44
CA THR A 169 -19.44 31.70 20.22
C THR A 169 -20.95 31.47 20.19
N GLU A 170 -21.72 32.47 20.65
CA GLU A 170 -23.15 32.57 20.33
C GLU A 170 -23.29 32.79 18.81
N THR A 171 -23.78 31.78 18.11
CA THR A 171 -24.11 31.85 16.70
C THR A 171 -25.45 32.58 16.52
N ASN A 172 -25.36 33.80 15.98
CA ASN A 172 -26.51 34.63 15.62
C ASN A 172 -27.36 33.98 14.51
N SER A 173 -28.55 33.49 14.88
CA SER A 173 -29.60 32.94 13.99
C SER A 173 -30.23 33.93 12.99
N SER A 174 -29.59 35.07 12.74
CA SER A 174 -30.10 36.12 11.84
C SER A 174 -29.50 36.05 10.43
N VAL A 175 -28.39 35.32 10.22
CA VAL A 175 -27.70 35.21 8.92
C VAL A 175 -28.31 34.10 8.04
N LEU A 176 -28.94 33.08 8.65
CA LEU A 176 -29.57 31.97 7.93
C LEU A 176 -30.82 32.39 7.13
N TYR A 177 -31.58 33.39 7.59
CA TYR A 177 -32.80 33.82 6.91
C TYR A 177 -32.56 34.69 5.66
N LEU A 178 -31.44 35.41 5.59
CA LEU A 178 -31.08 36.20 4.40
C LEU A 178 -30.61 35.30 3.25
N GLY A 179 -29.91 34.19 3.55
CA GLY A 179 -29.45 33.24 2.53
C GLY A 179 -30.59 32.47 1.85
N VAL A 180 -31.59 32.04 2.62
CA VAL A 180 -32.74 31.27 2.09
C VAL A 180 -33.66 32.16 1.23
N GLY A 181 -33.84 33.43 1.60
CA GLY A 181 -34.64 34.38 0.82
C GLY A 181 -34.04 34.70 -0.56
N LEU A 182 -32.71 34.80 -0.64
CA LEU A 182 -32.02 35.09 -1.91
C LEU A 182 -32.06 33.89 -2.86
N LEU A 183 -31.96 32.67 -2.33
CA LEU A 183 -32.07 31.44 -3.12
C LEU A 183 -33.49 31.23 -3.69
N ALA A 184 -34.53 31.60 -2.94
CA ALA A 184 -35.91 31.55 -3.41
C ALA A 184 -36.18 32.57 -4.54
N LEU A 185 -35.60 33.77 -4.47
CA LEU A 185 -35.72 34.79 -5.52
C LEU A 185 -34.99 34.38 -6.81
N VAL A 186 -33.81 33.75 -6.69
CA VAL A 186 -33.09 33.21 -7.86
C VAL A 186 -33.88 32.07 -8.51
N MET A 187 -34.42 31.14 -7.72
CA MET A 187 -35.27 30.05 -8.23
C MET A 187 -36.54 30.57 -8.92
N ALA A 188 -37.19 31.61 -8.37
CA ALA A 188 -38.34 32.25 -9.00
C ALA A 188 -37.95 32.96 -10.31
N GLY A 189 -36.79 33.63 -10.34
CA GLY A 189 -36.26 34.28 -11.54
C GLY A 189 -36.00 33.30 -12.67
N VAL A 190 -35.37 32.16 -12.38
CA VAL A 190 -35.10 31.09 -13.36
C VAL A 190 -36.40 30.51 -13.94
N LEU A 191 -37.43 30.32 -13.10
CA LEU A 191 -38.74 29.83 -13.54
C LEU A 191 -39.47 30.82 -14.46
N VAL A 192 -39.35 32.12 -14.21
CA VAL A 192 -39.92 33.18 -15.07
C VAL A 192 -39.14 33.28 -16.38
N LEU A 193 -37.80 33.22 -16.34
CA LEU A 193 -36.98 33.24 -17.56
C LEU A 193 -37.25 32.02 -18.46
N ASN A 194 -37.47 30.84 -17.87
CA ASN A 194 -37.80 29.61 -18.61
C ASN A 194 -39.21 29.64 -19.23
N THR A 195 -40.16 30.38 -18.65
CA THR A 195 -41.55 30.43 -19.16
C THR A 195 -41.74 31.47 -20.28
N PHE A 196 -40.97 32.56 -20.28
CA PHE A 196 -41.14 33.64 -21.26
C PHE A 196 -40.15 33.60 -22.45
N TYR A 197 -39.02 32.88 -22.36
CA TYR A 197 -37.99 32.85 -23.41
C TYR A 197 -37.39 31.45 -23.64
N PRO A 198 -38.16 30.46 -24.17
CA PRO A 198 -37.67 29.09 -24.34
C PRO A 198 -36.58 28.93 -25.43
N ALA A 199 -36.33 29.96 -26.25
CA ALA A 199 -35.47 29.89 -27.42
C ALA A 199 -33.99 30.22 -27.18
N TYR A 200 -33.55 30.48 -25.93
CA TYR A 200 -32.17 30.92 -25.65
C TYR A 200 -31.23 29.85 -25.06
N LEU A 201 -31.71 28.62 -24.82
CA LEU A 201 -30.93 27.56 -24.17
C LEU A 201 -30.56 26.37 -25.09
N SER A 202 -30.80 26.45 -26.40
CA SER A 202 -30.51 25.37 -27.36
C SER A 202 -29.04 25.25 -27.81
N TRP A 203 -28.09 25.76 -27.03
CA TRP A 203 -26.65 25.70 -27.36
C TRP A 203 -25.76 25.15 -26.23
N LEU A 204 -26.36 24.50 -25.22
CA LEU A 204 -25.65 23.76 -24.19
C LEU A 204 -25.85 22.25 -24.41
N PRO A 205 -24.80 21.47 -24.74
CA PRO A 205 -24.93 20.05 -25.05
C PRO A 205 -24.74 19.23 -23.77
N LEU A 206 -25.79 19.03 -22.99
CA LEU A 206 -25.82 17.98 -21.97
C LEU A 206 -27.22 17.34 -21.96
N PHE A 207 -27.24 16.00 -21.93
CA PHE A 207 -28.40 15.09 -21.98
C PHE A 207 -28.85 14.63 -23.38
N GLY A 208 -28.06 13.75 -23.99
CA GLY A 208 -28.54 12.80 -24.99
C GLY A 208 -28.90 11.47 -24.33
N ASN A 209 -30.17 11.30 -23.95
CA ASN A 209 -30.77 9.98 -23.70
C ASN A 209 -31.24 9.41 -25.04
N SER A 210 -30.70 8.28 -25.46
CA SER A 210 -31.25 7.50 -26.58
C SER A 210 -31.59 6.09 -26.11
N THR A 211 -32.88 5.87 -25.85
CA THR A 211 -33.48 4.55 -25.80
C THR A 211 -34.35 4.32 -27.05
N LEU A 212 -34.42 3.03 -27.40
CA LEU A 212 -35.38 2.32 -28.26
C LEU A 212 -35.10 2.21 -29.76
N ASN A 213 -34.77 0.97 -30.16
CA ASN A 213 -35.51 0.15 -31.13
C ASN A 213 -36.57 0.89 -31.99
N ASP A 214 -36.48 0.76 -33.32
CA ASP A 214 -37.33 -0.19 -34.03
C ASP A 214 -36.96 -0.38 -35.52
N SER A 215 -37.08 -1.64 -35.94
CA SER A 215 -37.53 -2.21 -37.22
C SER A 215 -37.11 -1.69 -38.62
N VAL A 216 -36.49 -2.62 -39.38
CA VAL A 216 -36.90 -3.20 -40.68
C VAL A 216 -37.22 -2.30 -41.90
N SER A 217 -36.46 -2.50 -42.99
CA SER A 217 -36.88 -2.81 -44.39
C SER A 217 -35.68 -2.56 -45.33
N GLU A 218 -35.04 -3.58 -45.92
CA GLU A 218 -35.39 -4.34 -47.13
C GLU A 218 -35.06 -3.63 -48.45
N SER A 219 -34.05 -4.13 -49.17
CA SER A 219 -34.07 -4.26 -50.63
C SER A 219 -33.04 -5.28 -51.12
N GLN A 220 -33.55 -6.28 -51.83
CA GLN A 220 -32.90 -7.44 -52.46
C GLN A 220 -32.07 -7.07 -53.70
N THR A 221 -31.14 -7.94 -54.13
CA THR A 221 -30.91 -8.32 -55.55
C THR A 221 -30.07 -9.63 -55.66
N THR A 222 -30.79 -10.72 -55.96
CA THR A 222 -30.53 -11.86 -56.88
C THR A 222 -29.19 -12.64 -56.96
N GLY A 223 -29.19 -13.86 -56.38
CA GLY A 223 -29.05 -15.23 -56.96
C GLY A 223 -27.84 -15.66 -57.85
N PRO A 224 -27.71 -16.97 -58.22
CA PRO A 224 -28.41 -18.17 -57.70
C PRO A 224 -27.49 -19.31 -57.21
N ALA A 225 -28.15 -20.34 -56.69
CA ALA A 225 -27.66 -21.50 -55.95
C ALA A 225 -27.20 -22.68 -56.83
N GLU A 226 -26.44 -23.60 -56.22
CA GLU A 226 -26.50 -25.03 -56.55
C GLU A 226 -26.43 -25.89 -55.28
N THR A 227 -27.17 -26.99 -55.32
CA THR A 227 -27.62 -27.90 -54.25
C THR A 227 -26.67 -29.08 -54.07
N VAL A 228 -26.61 -29.69 -52.86
CA VAL A 228 -26.63 -31.16 -52.56
C VAL A 228 -26.47 -31.30 -51.01
N ARG A 229 -27.53 -31.60 -50.23
CA ARG A 229 -28.01 -32.92 -49.72
C ARG A 229 -26.97 -33.71 -48.90
N GLN A 230 -27.18 -33.85 -47.57
CA GLN A 230 -27.71 -35.04 -46.85
C GLN A 230 -26.68 -36.18 -46.73
N SER A 231 -26.49 -36.95 -45.66
CA SER A 231 -27.03 -37.06 -44.29
C SER A 231 -26.10 -38.03 -43.53
N ASP A 232 -26.27 -38.10 -42.21
CA ASP A 232 -26.40 -39.33 -41.42
C ASP A 232 -25.55 -39.43 -40.15
N THR A 233 -26.32 -39.46 -39.07
CA THR A 233 -26.09 -39.79 -37.68
C THR A 233 -25.82 -41.29 -37.50
N VAL A 234 -24.87 -41.69 -36.65
CA VAL A 234 -25.00 -42.89 -35.79
C VAL A 234 -24.30 -42.69 -34.45
N THR A 235 -24.99 -43.16 -33.42
CA THR A 235 -24.79 -43.03 -31.97
C THR A 235 -24.11 -44.26 -31.35
N ALA A 236 -23.39 -44.01 -30.26
CA ALA A 236 -23.12 -44.86 -29.08
C ALA A 236 -22.19 -46.09 -29.16
N GLY A 237 -21.47 -46.29 -28.04
CA GLY A 237 -21.01 -47.61 -27.62
C GLY A 237 -19.75 -47.61 -26.75
N SER A 238 -19.94 -47.50 -25.44
CA SER A 238 -18.97 -47.87 -24.39
C SER A 238 -18.63 -49.37 -24.42
N ASP A 239 -17.38 -49.78 -24.13
CA ASP A 239 -17.09 -50.62 -22.95
C ASP A 239 -15.61 -50.98 -22.72
N ARG A 240 -15.38 -51.40 -21.47
CA ARG A 240 -14.21 -51.78 -20.66
C ARG A 240 -13.12 -52.74 -21.20
N SER A 241 -11.88 -52.40 -20.81
CA SER A 241 -10.93 -53.14 -19.94
C SER A 241 -10.08 -54.34 -20.42
N THR A 242 -8.88 -54.37 -19.81
CA THR A 242 -7.93 -55.46 -19.51
C THR A 242 -6.89 -55.92 -20.54
N GLY A 243 -5.61 -55.79 -20.14
CA GLY A 243 -4.66 -56.91 -20.17
C GLY A 243 -3.39 -56.77 -21.03
N GLY A 244 -2.25 -56.51 -20.38
CA GLY A 244 -1.05 -57.35 -20.50
C GLY A 244 -0.13 -57.24 -21.74
N ASP A 245 1.00 -56.56 -21.51
CA ASP A 245 2.36 -57.12 -21.59
C ASP A 245 3.28 -56.85 -22.82
N SER A 246 4.53 -56.54 -22.45
CA SER A 246 5.81 -56.75 -23.15
C SER A 246 6.16 -55.99 -24.46
N GLY A 247 6.94 -54.90 -24.28
CA GLY A 247 8.30 -54.76 -24.84
C GLY A 247 8.47 -54.32 -26.31
N THR A 248 8.98 -53.09 -26.52
CA THR A 248 10.29 -52.78 -27.15
C THR A 248 10.38 -51.31 -27.57
N GLY A 249 11.50 -50.67 -27.22
CA GLY A 249 12.20 -49.72 -28.10
C GLY A 249 11.75 -48.26 -28.14
N ASN A 250 12.64 -47.41 -27.60
CA ASN A 250 12.96 -46.05 -28.06
C ASN A 250 12.30 -44.87 -27.31
N ASN A 251 12.95 -44.47 -26.22
CA ASN A 251 12.84 -43.13 -25.63
C ASN A 251 14.13 -42.35 -25.96
N PRO A 252 14.09 -41.10 -26.45
CA PRO A 252 15.29 -40.30 -26.66
C PRO A 252 15.84 -39.76 -25.32
N VAL A 253 17.14 -39.97 -25.14
CA VAL A 253 17.97 -39.56 -23.99
C VAL A 253 18.15 -38.03 -23.98
N LEU A 254 17.85 -37.40 -22.84
CA LEU A 254 18.27 -36.03 -22.53
C LEU A 254 19.73 -36.06 -22.01
N GLN A 255 20.60 -35.27 -22.64
CA GLN A 255 21.98 -35.03 -22.21
C GLN A 255 22.03 -33.92 -21.15
N PRO A 256 22.82 -34.06 -20.06
CA PRO A 256 23.13 -32.96 -19.15
C PRO A 256 24.34 -32.12 -19.62
N THR A 257 24.19 -30.79 -19.58
CA THR A 257 25.27 -29.81 -19.82
C THR A 257 26.24 -29.76 -18.63
N PRO A 258 27.57 -29.69 -18.85
CA PRO A 258 28.57 -29.86 -17.78
C PRO A 258 28.82 -28.61 -16.91
N THR A 259 29.02 -28.94 -15.64
CA THR A 259 29.60 -28.19 -14.50
C THR A 259 30.98 -27.58 -14.78
N ALA A 260 31.23 -26.38 -14.26
CA ALA A 260 32.58 -25.83 -14.10
C ALA A 260 32.92 -25.71 -12.61
N THR A 261 34.07 -26.28 -12.22
CA THR A 261 34.61 -26.30 -10.85
C THR A 261 36.00 -25.65 -10.85
N VAL A 262 36.14 -24.59 -10.04
CA VAL A 262 37.25 -24.13 -9.17
C VAL A 262 38.71 -24.29 -9.61
N ASP A 263 39.49 -23.20 -9.50
CA ASP A 263 40.81 -23.26 -8.86
C ASP A 263 41.20 -21.94 -8.15
N VAL A 264 41.86 -22.10 -6.99
CA VAL A 264 42.24 -21.11 -5.97
C VAL A 264 43.72 -20.72 -6.15
N LEU A 265 44.09 -19.43 -5.94
CA LEU A 265 45.39 -19.05 -5.39
C LEU A 265 45.41 -17.62 -4.80
N VAL A 266 46.05 -17.44 -3.64
CA VAL A 266 46.29 -16.22 -2.83
C VAL A 266 47.84 -16.09 -2.64
N PRO A 267 48.45 -15.01 -2.07
CA PRO A 267 48.82 -13.63 -2.51
C PRO A 267 50.39 -13.46 -2.71
N PRO A 268 51.04 -12.24 -2.79
CA PRO A 268 51.48 -11.50 -1.57
C PRO A 268 51.69 -9.95 -1.66
N ASP A 269 51.93 -9.38 -0.47
CA ASP A 269 52.17 -7.99 0.00
C ASP A 269 53.38 -7.14 -0.55
N VAL A 270 53.18 -5.79 -0.60
CA VAL A 270 54.05 -4.60 -0.29
C VAL A 270 55.45 -4.43 -1.00
N VAL A 271 55.85 -3.28 -1.60
CA VAL A 271 56.66 -2.12 -1.07
C VAL A 271 56.98 -1.01 -2.14
N VAL A 272 56.65 0.27 -1.82
CA VAL A 272 57.38 1.60 -1.87
C VAL A 272 58.09 2.25 -3.11
N GLY A 273 57.64 3.49 -3.48
CA GLY A 273 58.43 4.74 -3.72
C GLY A 273 58.63 5.26 -5.18
N PRO A 274 58.94 6.56 -5.48
CA PRO A 274 59.04 7.80 -4.67
C PRO A 274 58.13 9.00 -5.09
N LEU A 275 58.16 10.06 -4.27
CA LEU A 275 57.39 11.33 -4.32
C LEU A 275 57.87 12.33 -5.39
N ASP A 276 56.96 13.08 -6.02
CA ASP A 276 57.25 14.36 -6.68
C ASP A 276 56.19 15.44 -6.37
N PRO A 277 56.56 16.75 -6.32
CA PRO A 277 55.90 17.75 -5.49
C PRO A 277 54.85 18.64 -6.18
N LEU A 278 54.06 19.29 -5.30
CA LEU A 278 52.94 20.21 -5.52
C LEU A 278 53.16 21.31 -6.58
N ALA A 279 52.11 21.59 -7.38
CA ALA A 279 51.52 22.94 -7.49
C ALA A 279 50.26 22.94 -8.40
N ASN A 280 49.06 23.10 -7.83
CA ASN A 280 48.27 24.33 -7.96
C ASN A 280 46.92 24.20 -7.24
N SER A 281 46.61 25.27 -6.52
CA SER A 281 45.61 25.39 -5.49
C SER A 281 44.19 25.49 -6.05
N THR A 282 43.27 24.68 -5.52
CA THR A 282 41.89 25.07 -5.24
C THR A 282 41.53 24.57 -3.83
N PRO A 283 40.90 25.39 -2.98
CA PRO A 283 40.61 24.99 -1.60
C PRO A 283 39.31 24.19 -1.61
N ASN A 284 39.40 22.87 -1.80
CA ASN A 284 38.28 21.98 -1.43
C ASN A 284 38.71 20.60 -0.94
N GLU A 285 39.91 20.54 -0.36
CA GLU A 285 40.39 19.39 0.42
C GLU A 285 39.94 19.56 1.89
N LEU A 286 38.63 19.56 2.11
CA LEU A 286 38.01 19.12 3.36
C LEU A 286 37.35 17.77 3.07
N ARG A 287 38.17 16.77 2.70
CA ARG A 287 37.63 15.48 2.24
C ARG A 287 38.37 14.27 2.78
N PHE A 288 38.91 14.32 3.98
CA PHE A 288 39.40 13.09 4.61
C PHE A 288 39.24 13.14 6.14
N SER A 289 38.00 12.93 6.59
CA SER A 289 37.62 12.21 7.82
C SER A 289 36.15 12.55 8.14
N LEU A 290 35.23 11.96 7.38
CA LEU A 290 33.78 12.03 7.64
C LEU A 290 33.41 11.07 8.78
N ASP A 291 34.14 11.20 9.89
CA ASP A 291 34.10 10.26 10.99
C ASP A 291 32.97 10.71 11.94
N LEU A 292 31.77 10.14 11.77
CA LEU A 292 30.58 10.31 12.63
C LEU A 292 29.94 11.71 12.71
N TYR A 293 30.69 12.81 12.88
CA TYR A 293 30.12 14.14 13.13
C TYR A 293 29.37 14.71 11.92
N GLU A 294 29.87 14.49 10.71
CA GLU A 294 29.16 14.92 9.50
C GLU A 294 27.95 14.01 9.18
N MET A 295 28.06 12.71 9.41
CA MET A 295 26.92 11.78 9.23
C MET A 295 25.77 12.10 10.20
N THR A 296 26.07 12.27 11.49
CA THR A 296 25.07 12.59 12.51
C THR A 296 24.42 13.95 12.27
N THR A 297 25.19 14.94 11.81
CA THR A 297 24.66 16.25 11.39
C THR A 297 23.70 16.10 10.23
N TYR A 298 24.11 15.39 9.17
CA TYR A 298 23.26 15.16 8.01
C TYR A 298 21.97 14.41 8.37
N LEU A 299 22.04 13.34 9.16
CA LEU A 299 20.85 12.61 9.61
C LEU A 299 19.90 13.49 10.45
N THR A 300 20.46 14.38 11.27
CA THR A 300 19.67 15.34 12.05
C THR A 300 18.99 16.37 11.15
N GLU A 301 19.69 16.87 10.12
CA GLU A 301 19.13 17.76 9.09
C GLU A 301 18.01 17.09 8.28
N GLN A 302 18.13 15.79 8.00
CA GLN A 302 17.08 14.97 7.38
C GLN A 302 15.94 14.61 8.35
N ASN A 303 15.88 15.24 9.53
CA ASN A 303 14.85 15.02 10.55
C ASN A 303 14.80 13.57 11.04
N ARG A 304 15.96 12.91 11.12
CA ARG A 304 16.16 11.54 11.64
C ARG A 304 17.13 11.49 12.83
N PRO A 305 16.80 12.16 13.95
CA PRO A 305 17.63 12.11 15.16
C PRO A 305 17.66 10.71 15.79
N ASP A 306 16.66 9.87 15.51
CA ASP A 306 16.59 8.48 15.93
C ASP A 306 17.71 7.62 15.33
N LEU A 307 18.09 7.89 14.08
CA LEU A 307 19.22 7.23 13.42
C LEU A 307 20.57 7.85 13.78
N ALA A 308 20.60 9.17 14.01
CA ALA A 308 21.81 9.88 14.42
C ALA A 308 22.30 9.46 15.82
N ALA A 309 21.40 9.00 16.68
CA ALA A 309 21.73 8.53 18.03
C ALA A 309 22.30 7.09 18.06
N LEU A 310 22.39 6.39 16.93
CA LEU A 310 22.90 5.03 16.85
C LEU A 310 24.44 5.01 16.89
N ASP A 311 25.00 3.95 17.49
CA ASP A 311 26.45 3.71 17.54
C ASP A 311 26.95 3.09 16.21
N VAL A 312 26.90 3.90 15.15
CA VAL A 312 27.25 3.51 13.78
C VAL A 312 28.30 4.47 13.24
N SER A 313 29.48 3.95 12.93
CA SER A 313 30.55 4.69 12.27
C SER A 313 30.43 4.63 10.75
N ALA A 314 30.70 5.77 10.10
CA ALA A 314 30.84 5.87 8.65
C ALA A 314 32.31 6.14 8.32
N SER A 315 32.84 5.43 7.33
CA SER A 315 34.19 5.67 6.79
C SER A 315 34.09 5.82 5.28
N SER A 316 34.67 6.88 4.72
CA SER A 316 34.67 7.14 3.28
C SER A 316 35.94 6.58 2.63
N GLN A 317 35.78 5.76 1.61
CA GLN A 317 36.87 5.23 0.77
C GLN A 317 36.52 5.46 -0.70
N GLU A 318 37.26 6.33 -1.39
CA GLU A 318 37.14 6.56 -2.85
C GLU A 318 35.70 6.82 -3.34
N GLY A 319 34.91 7.59 -2.58
CA GLY A 319 33.51 7.90 -2.90
C GLY A 319 32.49 6.82 -2.53
N THR A 320 32.94 5.71 -1.92
CA THR A 320 32.10 4.72 -1.26
C THR A 320 32.08 4.95 0.25
N ILE A 321 30.88 5.05 0.85
CA ILE A 321 30.74 5.08 2.31
C ILE A 321 30.59 3.65 2.81
N LEU A 322 31.46 3.24 3.74
CA LEU A 322 31.37 2.00 4.48
C LEU A 322 30.77 2.28 5.86
N LEU A 323 29.63 1.67 6.15
CA LEU A 323 28.93 1.78 7.42
C LEU A 323 29.24 0.57 8.30
N LYS A 324 29.66 0.85 9.53
CA LYS A 324 30.12 -0.13 10.52
C LYS A 324 29.45 0.15 11.86
N GLY A 325 28.77 -0.85 12.41
CA GLY A 325 28.16 -0.70 13.72
C GLY A 325 26.97 -1.62 13.93
N ILE A 326 26.19 -1.31 14.97
CA ILE A 326 25.05 -2.10 15.39
C ILE A 326 23.77 -1.27 15.24
N VAL A 327 22.75 -1.85 14.62
CA VAL A 327 21.43 -1.23 14.43
C VAL A 327 20.34 -2.06 15.11
N PRO A 328 19.31 -1.43 15.69
CA PRO A 328 18.30 -2.11 16.51
C PRO A 328 17.27 -2.90 15.70
N SER A 329 17.19 -2.66 14.39
CA SER A 329 16.16 -3.26 13.53
C SER A 329 16.59 -3.26 12.07
N PHE A 330 15.98 -4.14 11.28
CA PHE A 330 16.15 -4.14 9.83
C PHE A 330 15.73 -2.81 9.20
N GLN A 331 14.61 -2.24 9.63
CA GLN A 331 14.15 -0.95 9.09
C GLN A 331 15.16 0.17 9.35
N ALA A 332 15.74 0.24 10.56
CA ALA A 332 16.77 1.24 10.86
C ALA A 332 18.00 1.08 9.94
N ARG A 333 18.38 -0.16 9.61
CA ARG A 333 19.45 -0.44 8.65
C ARG A 333 19.13 0.12 7.26
N GLN A 334 17.94 -0.15 6.74
CA GLN A 334 17.54 0.26 5.40
C GLN A 334 17.37 1.77 5.27
N ASP A 335 16.76 2.40 6.28
CA ASP A 335 16.62 3.85 6.32
C ASP A 335 17.99 4.54 6.31
N LEU A 336 18.94 4.01 7.09
CA LEU A 336 20.30 4.56 7.16
C LEU A 336 21.04 4.40 5.83
N LEU A 337 20.94 3.25 5.17
CA LEU A 337 21.52 3.04 3.83
C LEU A 337 20.93 4.00 2.81
N THR A 338 19.61 4.11 2.76
CA THR A 338 18.89 4.96 1.81
C THR A 338 19.25 6.43 1.99
N LEU A 339 19.31 6.92 3.23
CA LEU A 339 19.65 8.32 3.51
C LEU A 339 21.10 8.63 3.18
N MET A 340 22.01 7.68 3.43
CA MET A 340 23.43 7.85 3.09
C MET A 340 23.67 7.84 1.58
N GLU A 341 22.88 7.10 0.80
CA GLU A 341 22.98 7.13 -0.67
C GLU A 341 22.58 8.50 -1.25
N GLN A 342 21.69 9.22 -0.57
CA GLN A 342 21.26 10.56 -0.96
C GLN A 342 22.24 11.66 -0.51
N ALA A 343 23.25 11.34 0.29
CA ALA A 343 24.18 12.33 0.83
C ALA A 343 25.11 12.88 -0.27
N PRO A 344 25.46 14.19 -0.20
CA PRO A 344 26.24 14.84 -1.24
C PRO A 344 27.66 14.28 -1.34
N GLY A 345 28.05 13.81 -2.53
CA GLY A 345 29.38 13.26 -2.77
C GLY A 345 29.52 11.76 -2.52
N VAL A 346 28.40 11.06 -2.31
CA VAL A 346 28.35 9.60 -2.19
C VAL A 346 28.03 8.97 -3.54
N THR A 347 28.91 8.08 -4.00
CA THR A 347 28.69 7.29 -5.23
C THR A 347 28.08 5.94 -4.90
N ARG A 348 28.42 5.36 -3.74
CA ARG A 348 27.92 4.08 -3.27
C ARG A 348 27.95 4.02 -1.75
N VAL A 349 27.01 3.29 -1.16
CA VAL A 349 27.01 2.96 0.26
C VAL A 349 27.12 1.44 0.43
N SER A 350 27.98 1.01 1.35
CA SER A 350 28.12 -0.40 1.75
C SER A 350 27.73 -0.55 3.21
N GLY A 351 26.69 -1.35 3.46
CA GLY A 351 26.26 -1.77 4.80
C GLY A 351 26.70 -3.19 5.17
N ALA A 352 27.74 -3.73 4.54
CA ALA A 352 28.20 -5.09 4.77
C ALA A 352 28.60 -5.35 6.24
N ASP A 353 29.11 -4.31 6.92
CA ASP A 353 29.55 -4.37 8.31
C ASP A 353 28.51 -3.78 9.29
N LEU A 354 27.26 -3.60 8.86
CA LEU A 354 26.15 -3.22 9.74
C LEU A 354 25.45 -4.47 10.27
N LEU A 355 25.62 -4.73 11.57
CA LEU A 355 25.02 -5.85 12.26
C LEU A 355 23.68 -5.44 12.89
N ILE A 356 22.65 -6.25 12.68
CA ILE A 356 21.34 -6.02 13.32
C ILE A 356 21.33 -6.72 14.68
N ARG A 357 21.04 -5.97 15.74
CA ARG A 357 20.85 -6.49 17.10
C ARG A 357 19.50 -6.04 17.63
N LEU A 358 18.55 -6.96 17.66
CA LEU A 358 17.20 -6.66 18.09
C LEU A 358 17.16 -6.32 19.59
N PRO A 359 16.28 -5.38 20.01
CA PRO A 359 15.99 -5.19 21.42
C PRO A 359 15.27 -6.44 21.96
N PRO A 360 15.41 -6.76 23.26
CA PRO A 360 14.79 -7.96 23.85
C PRO A 360 13.26 -7.87 23.87
N THR A 361 12.74 -6.66 24.04
CA THR A 361 11.30 -6.40 24.07
C THR A 361 10.93 -5.16 23.27
N TYR A 362 9.67 -5.10 22.86
CA TYR A 362 9.08 -3.98 22.14
C TYR A 362 7.70 -3.66 22.70
N THR A 363 7.46 -2.38 23.01
CA THR A 363 6.14 -1.90 23.40
C THR A 363 5.34 -1.49 22.17
N VAL A 364 4.22 -2.16 21.95
CA VAL A 364 3.30 -1.93 20.83
C VAL A 364 2.80 -0.50 20.84
N GLN A 365 2.94 0.17 19.71
CA GLN A 365 2.47 1.54 19.49
C GLN A 365 1.12 1.55 18.75
N ALA A 366 0.47 2.71 18.75
CA ALA A 366 -0.79 2.88 18.04
C ALA A 366 -0.58 2.70 16.53
N GLY A 367 -1.37 1.82 15.91
CA GLY A 367 -1.26 1.51 14.48
C GLY A 367 -0.32 0.34 14.16
N ASP A 368 0.41 -0.19 15.14
CA ASP A 368 1.24 -1.38 14.94
C ASP A 368 0.37 -2.63 14.70
N THR A 369 0.83 -3.47 13.78
CA THR A 369 0.35 -4.84 13.61
C THR A 369 1.50 -5.80 13.88
N LEU A 370 1.20 -7.05 14.24
CA LEU A 370 2.25 -8.04 14.47
C LEU A 370 3.11 -8.28 13.21
N TRP A 371 2.50 -8.09 12.04
CA TRP A 371 3.15 -8.10 10.74
C TRP A 371 4.11 -6.92 10.57
N ALA A 372 3.63 -5.69 10.79
CA ALA A 372 4.46 -4.48 10.65
C ALA A 372 5.62 -4.49 11.66
N ILE A 373 5.39 -4.97 12.88
CA ILE A 373 6.45 -5.17 13.88
C ILE A 373 7.46 -6.20 13.37
N SER A 374 6.99 -7.35 12.86
CA SER A 374 7.89 -8.38 12.33
C SER A 374 8.74 -7.86 11.17
N ALA A 375 8.12 -7.22 10.17
CA ALA A 375 8.82 -6.62 9.04
C ALA A 375 9.82 -5.53 9.48
N LYS A 376 9.43 -4.67 10.43
CA LYS A 376 10.30 -3.61 10.96
C LYS A 376 11.58 -4.16 11.59
N PHE A 377 11.47 -5.21 12.41
CA PHE A 377 12.60 -5.73 13.16
C PHE A 377 13.42 -6.78 12.39
N TYR A 378 12.76 -7.68 11.67
CA TYR A 378 13.39 -8.83 11.02
C TYR A 378 13.59 -8.65 9.51
N GLY A 379 12.89 -7.71 8.86
CA GLY A 379 12.90 -7.55 7.39
C GLY A 379 12.16 -8.63 6.62
N GLU A 380 11.91 -9.78 7.25
CA GLU A 380 11.14 -10.91 6.72
C GLU A 380 9.86 -11.13 7.52
N TYR A 381 8.93 -11.86 6.92
CA TYR A 381 7.61 -12.16 7.49
C TYR A 381 7.68 -13.26 8.57
N LYS A 382 8.37 -12.98 9.67
CA LYS A 382 8.56 -13.92 10.80
C LYS A 382 7.50 -13.73 11.88
N ARG A 383 6.24 -13.75 11.44
CA ARG A 383 5.05 -13.47 12.26
C ARG A 383 4.75 -14.64 13.20
N GLU A 384 4.96 -15.86 12.73
CA GLU A 384 4.68 -17.08 13.48
C GLU A 384 5.64 -17.23 14.66
N GLU A 385 6.93 -16.99 14.44
CA GLU A 385 7.96 -17.04 15.47
C GLU A 385 7.76 -15.94 16.52
N LEU A 386 7.39 -14.74 16.08
CA LEU A 386 7.05 -13.65 16.98
C LEU A 386 5.77 -13.96 17.79
N LEU A 387 4.77 -14.59 17.20
CA LEU A 387 3.57 -15.05 17.92
C LEU A 387 3.92 -16.15 18.93
N GLU A 388 4.71 -17.14 18.51
CA GLU A 388 5.13 -18.27 19.34
C GLU A 388 5.89 -17.80 20.59
N ALA A 389 6.84 -16.89 20.41
CA ALA A 389 7.58 -16.28 21.51
C ALA A 389 6.69 -15.50 22.50
N ASN A 390 5.47 -15.12 22.09
CA ASN A 390 4.58 -14.27 22.87
C ASN A 390 3.26 -14.93 23.27
N GLN A 391 3.09 -16.24 23.12
CA GLN A 391 1.81 -16.92 23.44
C GLN A 391 1.32 -16.70 24.87
N GLY A 392 2.21 -16.43 25.82
CA GLY A 392 1.86 -16.10 27.21
C GLY A 392 1.19 -14.74 27.40
N VAL A 393 1.41 -13.79 26.49
CA VAL A 393 0.86 -12.42 26.53
C VAL A 393 -0.14 -12.18 25.40
N LEU A 394 0.04 -12.88 24.28
CA LEU A 394 -0.71 -12.72 23.05
C LEU A 394 -1.37 -14.04 22.64
N THR A 395 -2.68 -14.13 22.89
CA THR A 395 -3.47 -15.35 22.62
C THR A 395 -3.76 -15.57 21.13
N SER A 396 -3.75 -14.51 20.32
CA SER A 396 -3.91 -14.57 18.88
C SER A 396 -3.26 -13.36 18.19
N PRO A 397 -2.90 -13.45 16.90
CA PRO A 397 -2.30 -12.33 16.16
C PRO A 397 -3.11 -11.03 16.20
N ASP A 398 -4.44 -11.16 16.25
CA ASP A 398 -5.39 -10.03 16.29
C ASP A 398 -5.61 -9.48 17.71
N ALA A 399 -5.08 -10.13 18.76
CA ALA A 399 -5.26 -9.71 20.14
C ALA A 399 -4.25 -8.61 20.58
N LEU A 400 -3.47 -8.08 19.65
CA LEU A 400 -2.45 -7.06 19.90
C LEU A 400 -3.08 -5.76 20.41
N ARG A 401 -2.50 -5.17 21.46
CA ARG A 401 -2.99 -3.92 22.07
C ARG A 401 -1.86 -2.93 22.26
N VAL A 402 -2.17 -1.64 22.09
CA VAL A 402 -1.23 -0.55 22.36
C VAL A 402 -0.77 -0.61 23.82
N GLY A 403 0.53 -0.44 24.05
CA GLY A 403 1.16 -0.55 25.37
C GLY A 403 1.49 -1.99 25.80
N MET A 404 1.15 -3.00 24.98
CA MET A 404 1.57 -4.38 25.23
C MET A 404 3.07 -4.53 24.99
N GLU A 405 3.76 -5.19 25.91
CA GLU A 405 5.18 -5.53 25.75
C GLU A 405 5.29 -6.91 25.09
N LEU A 406 5.95 -6.96 23.92
CA LEU A 406 6.26 -8.18 23.20
C LEU A 406 7.73 -8.52 23.37
N THR A 407 8.02 -9.80 23.57
CA THR A 407 9.37 -10.38 23.47
C THR A 407 9.74 -10.53 22.00
N LEU A 408 10.87 -9.98 21.58
CA LEU A 408 11.40 -10.18 20.23
C LEU A 408 12.40 -11.34 20.25
N PRO A 409 12.08 -12.51 19.65
CA PRO A 409 13.03 -13.62 19.61
C PRO A 409 14.27 -13.26 18.77
N THR A 410 15.45 -13.67 19.24
CA THR A 410 16.66 -13.70 18.40
C THR A 410 16.57 -14.91 17.49
N LEU A 411 16.34 -14.69 16.20
CA LEU A 411 16.17 -15.76 15.22
C LEU A 411 17.55 -16.20 14.76
N ASN A 412 18.19 -17.01 15.60
CA ASN A 412 19.40 -17.74 15.26
C ASN A 412 19.00 -19.19 14.95
N GLU A 413 18.86 -19.50 13.66
CA GLU A 413 19.41 -20.67 12.94
C GLU A 413 18.93 -20.67 11.48
#